data_AF-A0A194X9B2-F1
#
_entry.id   AF-A0A194X9B2-F1
#
_cell.length_a   1.000
_cell.length_b   1.000
_cell.length_c   1.000
_cell.angle_alpha   90.00
_cell.angle_beta   90.00
_cell.angle_gamma   90.00
#
_symmetry.space_group_name_H-M   'P 1'
#
loop_
_entity.id
_entity.type
_entity.pdbx_description
1 polymer ?
#
loop_
_entity_poly.entity_id
_entity_poly.type
_entity_poly.pdbx_seq_one_letter_code
_entity_poly.pdbx_strand_id
1 'polypeptide(L)'
;MAPPYYSDSPGMRSLANLGDPRAQALARRPGQGLGGKGLPTSSGAGKERSGPGGRGLGKTSSKTHKPLKRNRKIIKDTIIGITKGDIKRLARRGGVKRISGTIYNGIREAMKDHLATILKDVTAIVDYQNRKTVTVGDVVFALKRLDRPIYGFGDVASRCDR
;
A
#
# COMPACT_ATOMS: atom_id res chain seq x y z
N MET A 1 59.04 42.96 32.00
CA MET A 1 59.12 44.44 31.96
C MET A 1 57.83 44.94 31.32
N ALA A 2 57.13 45.86 31.97
CA ALA A 2 55.70 46.15 31.78
C ALA A 2 55.27 46.61 30.36
N PRO A 3 54.01 46.38 29.94
CA PRO A 3 53.42 47.06 28.80
C PRO A 3 53.06 48.53 29.15
N PRO A 4 53.24 49.49 28.22
CA PRO A 4 52.80 50.85 28.43
C PRO A 4 51.29 50.99 28.20
N TYR A 5 50.70 51.77 29.09
CA TYR A 5 49.37 52.37 29.02
C TYR A 5 49.05 52.98 27.64
N TYR A 6 47.84 52.75 27.15
CA TYR A 6 47.03 53.89 26.71
C TYR A 6 45.55 53.64 27.04
N SER A 7 45.07 54.54 27.88
CA SER A 7 43.70 54.85 28.27
C SER A 7 42.79 55.12 27.07
N ASP A 8 41.57 54.60 27.10
CA ASP A 8 40.36 55.44 27.11
C ASP A 8 39.10 54.58 27.32
N SER A 9 38.39 54.83 28.42
CA SER A 9 37.00 54.42 28.63
C SER A 9 36.13 55.63 28.32
N PRO A 10 34.98 55.47 27.62
CA PRO A 10 33.74 55.37 28.38
C PRO A 10 32.61 54.56 27.71
N GLY A 11 31.76 53.93 28.53
CA GLY A 11 30.36 53.70 28.16
C GLY A 11 29.86 52.26 28.31
N MET A 12 29.31 51.95 29.48
CA MET A 12 28.47 50.78 29.74
C MET A 12 27.41 50.56 28.65
N ARG A 13 27.35 49.37 28.06
CA ARG A 13 26.09 48.79 27.52
C ARG A 13 26.06 47.28 27.73
N SER A 14 25.40 46.89 28.83
CA SER A 14 24.58 45.68 29.01
C SER A 14 24.79 44.54 28.00
N LEU A 15 25.51 43.50 28.41
CA LEU A 15 25.39 42.15 27.85
C LEU A 15 24.03 41.56 28.26
N ALA A 16 23.08 41.55 27.33
CA ALA A 16 21.87 40.77 27.44
C ALA A 16 21.67 39.96 26.14
N ASN A 17 22.11 38.71 26.20
CA ASN A 17 21.66 37.52 25.47
C ASN A 17 20.77 37.75 24.24
N LEU A 18 21.37 37.64 23.05
CA LEU A 18 20.65 37.19 21.86
C LEU A 18 20.69 35.66 21.79
N GLY A 19 19.52 35.04 21.77
CA GLY A 19 19.27 33.96 20.81
C GLY A 19 19.09 32.54 21.32
N ASP A 20 18.20 32.30 22.30
CA ASP A 20 17.61 30.97 22.49
C ASP A 20 16.28 30.85 21.70
N PRO A 21 16.18 29.99 20.66
CA PRO A 21 14.99 29.89 19.80
C PRO A 21 13.87 29.00 20.37
N ARG A 22 13.78 28.84 21.69
CA ARG A 22 12.81 27.92 22.34
C ARG A 22 11.69 28.58 23.15
N ALA A 23 11.57 29.92 23.11
CA ALA A 23 10.65 30.68 23.96
C ALA A 23 9.55 31.47 23.21
N GLN A 24 9.17 31.07 22.00
CA GLN A 24 7.99 31.63 21.30
C GLN A 24 6.87 30.62 21.18
N ALA A 25 6.33 30.19 22.32
CA ALA A 25 5.02 29.57 22.39
C ALA A 25 4.45 29.89 23.76
N LEU A 26 3.56 30.89 23.81
CA LEU A 26 2.56 31.21 24.85
C LEU A 26 2.54 32.71 25.20
N ALA A 27 1.77 33.49 24.44
CA ALA A 27 1.08 34.67 24.96
C ALA A 27 -0.12 35.03 24.06
N ARG A 28 -1.31 34.79 24.60
CA ARG A 28 -2.66 35.14 24.11
C ARG A 28 -2.87 36.66 24.07
N ARG A 29 -3.84 37.16 23.25
CA ARG A 29 -5.07 37.92 23.65
C ARG A 29 -5.86 38.55 22.44
N PRO A 30 -7.13 39.07 22.56
CA PRO A 30 -8.36 38.33 22.22
C PRO A 30 -9.50 39.11 21.46
N GLY A 31 -10.56 38.37 21.04
CA GLY A 31 -11.98 38.79 20.90
C GLY A 31 -12.38 39.58 19.63
N GLN A 32 -13.59 39.56 19.07
CA GLN A 32 -14.94 38.94 19.18
C GLN A 32 -15.66 39.45 17.89
N GLY A 33 -16.60 38.83 17.18
CA GLY A 33 -17.37 37.62 17.29
C GLY A 33 -18.48 37.62 16.21
N LEU A 34 -19.34 36.60 16.28
CA LEU A 34 -20.70 36.46 15.72
C LEU A 34 -20.87 36.16 14.22
N GLY A 35 -21.51 35.03 13.97
CA GLY A 35 -21.91 34.57 12.65
C GLY A 35 -23.13 35.30 12.09
N GLY A 36 -23.28 35.18 10.77
CA GLY A 36 -24.43 35.66 10.01
C GLY A 36 -24.44 35.01 8.63
N LYS A 37 -25.62 34.54 8.21
CA LYS A 37 -25.92 34.03 6.87
C LYS A 37 -25.95 35.19 5.85
N GLY A 38 -25.62 34.88 4.59
CA GLY A 38 -25.71 35.77 3.40
C GLY A 38 -24.31 36.17 2.91
N LEU A 39 -23.97 36.26 1.63
CA LEU A 39 -24.66 36.32 0.33
C LEU A 39 -23.57 35.95 -0.73
N PRO A 40 -23.87 35.31 -1.87
CA PRO A 40 -22.84 35.04 -2.87
C PRO A 40 -22.47 36.32 -3.62
N THR A 41 -21.21 36.76 -3.54
CA THR A 41 -20.69 37.78 -4.45
C THR A 41 -20.27 37.10 -5.76
N SER A 42 -21.06 37.35 -6.78
CA SER A 42 -20.74 37.05 -8.17
C SER A 42 -19.56 37.91 -8.63
N SER A 43 -18.51 37.26 -9.12
CA SER A 43 -17.64 37.71 -10.24
C SER A 43 -16.27 37.07 -10.09
N GLY A 44 -15.85 36.32 -11.10
CA GLY A 44 -14.49 35.76 -11.16
C GLY A 44 -14.42 34.49 -11.96
N ALA A 45 -14.50 34.61 -13.28
CA ALA A 45 -14.21 33.55 -14.23
C ALA A 45 -12.83 32.93 -13.94
N GLY A 46 -12.78 31.60 -13.79
CA GLY A 46 -11.57 30.91 -13.36
C GLY A 46 -11.59 29.40 -13.60
N LYS A 47 -11.52 29.01 -14.88
CA LYS A 47 -10.96 27.73 -15.36
C LYS A 47 -11.76 26.46 -15.04
N GLU A 48 -12.67 26.14 -15.96
CA GLU A 48 -13.25 24.81 -16.14
C GLU A 48 -12.15 23.74 -16.18
N ARG A 49 -12.10 22.92 -15.13
CA ARG A 49 -11.38 21.64 -15.16
C ARG A 49 -12.25 20.62 -15.88
N SER A 50 -12.31 20.71 -17.19
CA SER A 50 -12.88 19.66 -18.04
C SER A 50 -11.87 18.53 -18.22
N GLY A 51 -11.70 17.72 -17.17
CA GLY A 51 -11.23 16.35 -17.30
C GLY A 51 -12.45 15.42 -17.39
N PRO A 52 -12.39 14.27 -18.10
CA PRO A 52 -13.47 13.30 -18.12
C PRO A 52 -13.54 12.58 -16.75
N GLY A 53 -14.05 13.31 -15.76
CA GLY A 53 -14.18 12.92 -14.37
C GLY A 53 -15.63 12.96 -13.93
N GLY A 54 -16.53 12.44 -14.76
CA GLY A 54 -17.95 12.26 -14.43
C GLY A 54 -18.26 10.79 -14.25
N ARG A 55 -17.96 10.23 -13.07
CA ARG A 55 -18.57 8.95 -12.64
C ARG A 55 -20.06 9.20 -12.38
N GLY A 56 -20.86 9.20 -13.44
CA GLY A 56 -22.31 9.06 -13.36
C GLY A 56 -22.69 7.63 -12.99
N LEU A 57 -22.49 7.25 -11.72
CA LEU A 57 -23.13 6.05 -11.16
C LEU A 57 -24.55 6.44 -10.77
N GLY A 58 -25.46 6.33 -11.74
CA GLY A 58 -26.85 6.74 -11.57
C GLY A 58 -27.80 6.03 -12.51
N LYS A 59 -27.56 4.76 -12.84
CA LYS A 59 -28.69 3.88 -13.23
C LYS A 59 -29.27 3.35 -11.94
N THR A 60 -30.16 4.17 -11.39
CA THR A 60 -31.12 3.78 -10.39
C THR A 60 -31.80 2.51 -10.88
N SER A 61 -31.91 1.56 -9.98
CA SER A 61 -32.70 0.35 -10.09
C SER A 61 -34.12 0.69 -10.55
N SER A 62 -34.37 0.59 -11.85
CA SER A 62 -35.72 0.61 -12.39
C SER A 62 -36.40 -0.71 -12.02
N LYS A 63 -37.35 -0.56 -11.10
CA LYS A 63 -38.36 -1.51 -10.65
C LYS A 63 -38.75 -2.54 -11.72
N THR A 64 -38.24 -3.76 -11.56
CA THR A 64 -38.86 -5.06 -11.87
C THR A 64 -37.85 -6.06 -11.33
N HIS A 65 -38.26 -6.96 -10.45
CA HIS A 65 -37.40 -7.93 -9.74
C HIS A 65 -36.69 -8.90 -10.69
N LYS A 66 -35.70 -8.40 -11.45
CA LYS A 66 -34.71 -9.24 -12.10
C LYS A 66 -33.53 -9.27 -11.16
N PRO A 67 -33.24 -10.41 -10.50
CA PRO A 67 -32.02 -10.51 -9.71
C PRO A 67 -30.87 -10.13 -10.63
N LEU A 68 -29.95 -9.28 -10.16
CA LEU A 68 -28.69 -9.05 -10.85
C LEU A 68 -28.15 -10.43 -11.21
N LYS A 69 -28.16 -10.74 -12.52
CA LYS A 69 -27.76 -12.04 -13.04
C LYS A 69 -26.38 -12.30 -12.46
N ARG A 70 -26.30 -13.20 -11.47
CA ARG A 70 -25.04 -13.56 -10.82
C ARG A 70 -24.24 -14.26 -11.90
N ASN A 71 -23.40 -13.50 -12.59
CA ASN A 71 -22.49 -14.07 -13.57
C ASN A 71 -21.62 -15.06 -12.82
N ARG A 72 -21.76 -16.35 -13.16
CA ARG A 72 -20.81 -17.38 -12.74
C ARG A 72 -19.44 -16.94 -13.22
N LYS A 73 -18.43 -17.04 -12.37
CA LYS A 73 -17.06 -16.64 -12.71
C LYS A 73 -16.60 -17.50 -13.89
N ILE A 74 -16.54 -16.89 -15.08
CA ILE A 74 -15.92 -17.50 -16.24
C ILE A 74 -14.44 -17.66 -15.88
N ILE A 75 -13.92 -18.87 -15.98
CA ILE A 75 -12.50 -19.14 -15.75
C ILE A 75 -11.75 -18.47 -16.90
N LYS A 76 -11.14 -17.34 -16.59
CA LYS A 76 -10.23 -16.63 -17.48
C LYS A 76 -8.82 -16.94 -17.02
N ASP A 77 -7.86 -16.77 -17.93
CA ASP A 77 -6.45 -16.85 -17.56
C ASP A 77 -6.13 -15.87 -16.44
N THR A 78 -5.89 -16.43 -15.26
CA THR A 78 -5.61 -15.64 -14.04
C THR A 78 -4.22 -15.00 -14.10
N ILE A 79 -3.39 -15.43 -15.06
CA ILE A 79 -2.01 -14.97 -15.19
C ILE A 79 -1.88 -13.48 -15.50
N ILE A 80 -2.85 -12.90 -16.20
CA ILE A 80 -2.91 -11.45 -16.46
C ILE A 80 -3.31 -10.68 -15.20
N GLY A 81 -3.99 -11.34 -14.26
CA GLY A 81 -4.31 -10.81 -12.94
C GLY A 81 -3.07 -10.46 -12.11
N ILE A 82 -1.91 -11.05 -12.42
CA ILE A 82 -0.63 -10.61 -11.87
C ILE A 82 -0.15 -9.38 -12.66
N THR A 83 -0.27 -8.22 -12.01
CA THR A 83 -0.02 -6.93 -12.64
C THR A 83 1.48 -6.66 -12.77
N LYS A 84 1.85 -5.73 -13.68
CA LYS A 84 3.23 -5.22 -13.76
C LYS A 84 3.71 -4.62 -12.43
N GLY A 85 2.77 -4.12 -11.60
CA GLY A 85 3.06 -3.60 -10.26
C GLY A 85 3.49 -4.68 -9.28
N ASP A 86 2.85 -5.85 -9.31
CA ASP A 86 3.21 -7.01 -8.46
C ASP A 86 4.63 -7.50 -8.77
N ILE A 87 4.92 -7.69 -10.05
CA ILE A 87 6.24 -8.13 -10.52
C ILE A 87 7.31 -7.11 -10.13
N LYS A 88 7.00 -5.81 -10.25
CA LYS A 88 7.91 -4.75 -9.80
C LYS A 88 8.18 -4.86 -8.30
N ARG A 89 7.16 -5.06 -7.46
CA ARG A 89 7.32 -5.23 -6.01
C ARG A 89 8.23 -6.42 -5.67
N LEU A 90 8.02 -7.57 -6.32
CA LEU A 90 8.87 -8.75 -6.13
C LEU A 90 10.33 -8.49 -6.54
N ALA A 91 10.53 -7.96 -7.75
CA ALA A 91 11.86 -7.67 -8.26
C ALA A 91 12.59 -6.62 -7.40
N ARG A 92 11.88 -5.63 -6.84
CA ARG A 92 12.46 -4.68 -5.90
C ARG A 92 12.88 -5.34 -4.60
N ARG A 93 12.07 -6.25 -4.05
CA ARG A 93 12.46 -7.06 -2.89
C ARG A 93 13.70 -7.92 -3.17
N GLY A 94 13.86 -8.37 -4.42
CA GLY A 94 15.05 -9.06 -4.90
C GLY A 94 16.24 -8.18 -5.28
N GLY A 95 16.22 -6.86 -5.01
CA GLY A 95 17.34 -5.95 -5.29
C GLY A 95 17.50 -5.54 -6.76
N VAL A 96 16.53 -5.83 -7.62
CA VAL A 96 16.62 -5.51 -9.06
C VAL A 96 16.42 -4.00 -9.28
N LYS A 97 17.41 -3.33 -9.89
CA LYS A 97 17.43 -1.87 -10.11
C LYS A 97 16.64 -1.40 -11.35
N ARG A 98 16.69 -2.14 -12.46
CA ARG A 98 15.96 -1.85 -13.70
C ARG A 98 15.40 -3.15 -14.27
N ILE A 99 14.19 -3.07 -14.85
CA ILE A 99 13.47 -4.24 -15.37
C ILE A 99 13.08 -3.93 -16.83
N SER A 100 13.45 -4.82 -17.75
CA SER A 100 13.07 -4.73 -19.16
C SER A 100 11.58 -5.06 -19.38
N GLY A 101 11.00 -4.55 -20.46
CA GLY A 101 9.60 -4.77 -20.81
C GLY A 101 9.24 -6.21 -21.16
N THR A 102 10.18 -6.98 -21.71
CA THR A 102 9.95 -8.38 -22.12
C THR A 102 9.83 -9.34 -20.93
N ILE A 103 10.47 -8.99 -19.82
CA ILE A 103 10.55 -9.84 -18.62
C ILE A 103 9.19 -10.01 -17.92
N TYR A 104 8.24 -9.08 -18.09
CA TYR A 104 6.92 -9.19 -17.45
C TYR A 104 6.16 -10.44 -17.91
N ASN A 105 6.29 -10.83 -19.17
CA ASN A 105 5.65 -12.04 -19.68
C ASN A 105 6.45 -13.29 -19.31
N GLY A 106 7.77 -13.25 -19.41
CA GLY A 106 8.61 -14.40 -19.00
C GLY A 106 8.44 -14.77 -17.52
N ILE A 107 8.31 -13.79 -16.62
CA ILE A 107 8.05 -14.07 -15.19
C ILE A 107 6.68 -14.73 -14.99
N ARG A 108 5.67 -14.34 -15.77
CA ARG A 108 4.34 -14.95 -15.71
C ARG A 108 4.38 -16.43 -16.09
N GLU A 109 5.08 -16.77 -17.17
CA GLU A 109 5.29 -18.15 -17.59
C GLU A 109 6.03 -18.94 -16.51
N ALA A 110 7.15 -18.42 -16.01
CA ALA A 110 7.93 -19.07 -14.95
C ALA A 110 7.12 -19.32 -13.66
N MET A 111 6.26 -18.37 -13.25
CA MET A 111 5.37 -18.56 -12.09
C MET A 111 4.36 -19.68 -12.34
N LYS A 112 3.82 -19.77 -13.55
CA LYS A 112 2.85 -20.81 -13.93
C LYS A 112 3.53 -22.19 -13.91
N ASP A 113 4.72 -22.30 -14.47
CA ASP A 113 5.47 -23.56 -14.52
C ASP A 113 5.87 -24.03 -13.13
N HIS A 114 6.32 -23.10 -12.27
CA HIS A 114 6.66 -23.42 -10.88
C HIS A 114 5.45 -23.98 -10.11
N LEU A 115 4.28 -23.34 -10.23
CA LEU A 115 3.06 -23.80 -9.59
C LEU A 115 2.57 -25.12 -10.20
N ALA A 116 2.71 -25.31 -11.51
CA ALA A 116 2.32 -26.56 -12.18
C ALA A 116 3.13 -27.75 -11.64
N THR A 117 4.43 -27.59 -11.41
CA THR A 117 5.27 -28.63 -10.83
C THR A 117 4.82 -28.99 -9.41
N ILE A 118 4.58 -28.00 -8.55
CA ILE A 118 4.12 -28.25 -7.17
C ILE A 118 2.74 -28.90 -7.16
N LEU A 119 1.80 -28.40 -7.98
CA LEU A 119 0.42 -28.88 -7.97
C LEU A 119 0.30 -30.33 -8.48
N LYS A 120 1.14 -30.78 -9.41
CA LYS A 120 1.20 -32.19 -9.85
C LYS A 120 1.46 -33.13 -8.68
N ASP A 121 2.41 -32.76 -7.82
CA ASP A 121 2.76 -33.54 -6.64
C ASP A 121 1.63 -33.53 -5.60
N VAL A 122 1.05 -32.36 -5.37
CA VAL A 122 -0.05 -32.19 -4.42
C VAL A 122 -1.27 -33.00 -4.85
N THR A 123 -1.64 -32.99 -6.13
CA THR A 123 -2.77 -33.79 -6.64
C THR A 123 -2.49 -35.28 -6.50
N ALA A 124 -1.27 -35.74 -6.75
CA ALA A 124 -0.90 -37.15 -6.60
C ALA A 124 -1.05 -37.65 -5.14
N ILE A 125 -0.71 -36.82 -4.14
CA ILE A 125 -0.88 -37.15 -2.72
C ILE A 125 -2.36 -37.23 -2.35
N VAL A 126 -3.16 -36.29 -2.84
CA VAL A 126 -4.60 -36.21 -2.55
C VAL A 126 -5.34 -37.38 -3.18
N ASP A 127 -5.00 -37.75 -4.42
CA ASP A 127 -5.55 -38.89 -5.13
C ASP A 127 -5.19 -40.20 -4.43
N TYR A 128 -3.95 -40.36 -3.96
CA TYR A 128 -3.52 -41.52 -3.17
C TYR A 128 -4.35 -41.69 -1.88
N GLN A 129 -4.77 -40.58 -1.25
CA GLN A 129 -5.59 -40.60 -0.04
C GLN A 129 -7.10 -40.63 -0.31
N ASN A 130 -7.54 -40.70 -1.58
CA ASN A 130 -8.95 -40.69 -1.99
C ASN A 130 -9.75 -39.48 -1.45
N ARG A 131 -9.10 -38.32 -1.27
CA ARG A 131 -9.76 -37.09 -0.82
C ARG A 131 -10.03 -36.19 -2.02
N LYS A 132 -11.06 -35.35 -1.94
CA LYS A 132 -11.37 -34.35 -2.97
C LYS A 132 -10.86 -32.95 -2.62
N THR A 133 -10.34 -32.79 -1.40
CA THR A 133 -9.94 -31.50 -0.83
C THR A 133 -8.45 -31.52 -0.55
N VAL A 134 -7.74 -30.55 -1.14
CA VAL A 134 -6.33 -30.32 -0.85
C VAL A 134 -6.20 -29.72 0.55
N THR A 135 -5.38 -30.34 1.40
CA THR A 135 -5.09 -29.86 2.75
C THR A 135 -3.73 -29.15 2.81
N VAL A 136 -3.51 -28.37 3.88
CA VAL A 136 -2.21 -27.70 4.11
C VAL A 136 -1.07 -28.72 4.23
N GLY A 137 -1.36 -29.89 4.84
CA GLY A 137 -0.39 -30.97 4.98
C GLY A 137 0.14 -31.49 3.65
N ASP A 138 -0.72 -31.60 2.63
CA ASP A 138 -0.35 -32.10 1.30
C ASP A 138 0.64 -31.14 0.62
N VAL A 139 0.39 -29.83 0.73
CA VAL A 139 1.26 -28.79 0.17
C VAL A 139 2.61 -28.75 0.90
N VAL A 140 2.60 -28.83 2.23
CA VAL A 140 3.84 -28.87 3.02
C VAL A 140 4.66 -30.11 2.68
N PHE A 141 4.02 -31.26 2.48
CA PHE A 141 4.69 -32.49 2.08
C PHE A 141 5.32 -32.38 0.68
N ALA A 142 4.56 -31.88 -0.31
CA ALA A 142 5.09 -31.65 -1.66
C ALA A 142 6.29 -30.70 -1.66
N LEU A 143 6.23 -29.62 -0.89
CA LEU A 143 7.32 -28.65 -0.77
C LEU A 143 8.57 -29.19 -0.07
N LYS A 144 8.40 -30.08 0.92
CA LYS A 144 9.53 -30.79 1.56
C LYS A 144 10.26 -31.69 0.57
N ARG A 145 9.53 -32.34 -0.35
CA ARG A 145 10.12 -33.19 -1.40
C ARG A 145 10.97 -32.40 -2.41
N LEU A 146 10.64 -31.12 -2.61
CA LEU A 146 11.37 -30.20 -3.48
C LEU A 146 12.48 -29.43 -2.76
N ASP A 147 12.82 -29.81 -1.53
CA ASP A 147 13.81 -29.13 -0.66
C ASP A 147 13.52 -27.63 -0.43
N ARG A 148 12.24 -27.24 -0.48
CA ARG A 148 11.78 -25.87 -0.25
C ARG A 148 10.73 -25.83 0.86
N PRO A 149 11.08 -26.24 2.09
CA PRO A 149 10.13 -26.29 3.19
C PRO A 149 9.59 -24.90 3.54
N ILE A 150 8.31 -24.84 3.90
CA ILE A 150 7.65 -23.62 4.35
C ILE A 150 7.27 -23.75 5.83
N TYR A 151 7.64 -22.75 6.63
CA TYR A 151 7.39 -22.71 8.07
C TYR A 151 6.15 -21.86 8.40
N GLY A 152 5.58 -22.06 9.60
CA GLY A 152 4.40 -21.32 10.06
C GLY A 152 3.06 -21.92 9.63
N PHE A 153 3.08 -23.10 9.01
CA PHE A 153 1.90 -23.85 8.56
C PHE A 153 1.71 -25.18 9.32
N GLY A 154 2.24 -25.27 10.55
CA GLY A 154 2.11 -26.45 11.41
C GLY A 154 0.74 -26.54 12.09
N ASP A 155 0.19 -27.76 12.10
CA ASP A 155 -1.07 -28.20 12.72
C ASP A 155 -2.34 -27.40 12.44
N VAL A 156 -2.98 -27.77 11.32
CA VAL A 156 -4.43 -27.55 11.12
C VAL A 156 -5.28 -28.71 11.65
N ALA A 157 -4.65 -29.81 12.10
CA ALA A 157 -5.36 -30.99 12.61
C ALA A 157 -6.02 -30.75 13.98
N SER A 158 -5.56 -29.77 14.77
CA SER A 158 -6.00 -29.50 16.14
C SER A 158 -6.97 -28.33 16.30
N ARG A 159 -7.59 -27.84 15.21
CA ARG A 159 -8.54 -26.72 15.25
C ARG A 159 -10.00 -27.08 14.91
N CYS A 160 -10.37 -28.36 14.83
CA CYS A 160 -11.76 -28.77 14.54
C CYS A 160 -12.66 -29.02 15.76
N ASP A 161 -12.24 -28.66 16.98
CA ASP A 161 -13.14 -28.55 18.15
C ASP A 161 -13.41 -27.08 18.47
N ARG A 162 -14.17 -26.39 17.61
CA ARG A 162 -15.02 -25.25 18.01
C ARG A 162 -16.05 -24.88 16.96
#